data_AF-A0A8J2KZA4-F1
#
_entry.id   AF-A0A8J2KZA4-F1
#
_cell.length_a   1.000
_cell.length_b   1.000
_cell.length_c   1.000
_cell.angle_alpha   90.00
_cell.angle_beta   90.00
_cell.angle_gamma   90.00
#
_symmetry.space_group_name_H-M   'P 1'
#
loop_
_entity.id
_entity.type
_entity.pdbx_description
1 polymer ?
#
loop_
_entity_poly.entity_id
_entity_poly.type
_entity_poly.pdbx_seq_one_letter_code
_entity_poly.pdbx_strand_id
1 'polypeptide(L)'
;MDTNGLPVPASTNSVLKTPINVPEKLLMGPGPSNCSPRVLESLSLPVLGHMHKEFFQVLDEIKIGLQYVFQTSNKWTLAISGPG
;
A
#
# COMPACT_ATOMS: atom_id res chain seq x y z
N MET A 1 29.30 11.30 2.70
CA MET A 1 30.41 11.96 3.40
C MET A 1 29.80 13.07 4.23
N ASP A 2 29.54 12.78 5.50
CA ASP A 2 29.38 13.79 6.54
C ASP A 2 30.77 14.27 7.00
N THR A 3 30.87 15.54 7.37
CA THR A 3 32.13 16.29 7.47
C THR A 3 32.97 16.01 8.73
N ASN A 4 32.72 14.91 9.46
CA ASN A 4 33.28 14.69 10.80
C ASN A 4 34.19 13.46 10.97
N GLY A 5 34.56 12.73 9.91
CA GLY A 5 35.67 11.75 9.96
C GLY A 5 35.53 10.60 10.97
N LEU A 6 34.38 10.44 11.62
CA LEU A 6 34.09 9.31 12.49
C LEU A 6 33.67 8.13 11.61
N PRO A 7 34.27 6.93 11.77
CA PRO A 7 33.82 5.76 11.04
C PRO A 7 32.37 5.50 11.44
N VAL A 8 31.44 5.67 10.50
CA VAL A 8 30.07 5.18 10.65
C VAL A 8 30.21 3.70 10.98
N PRO A 9 29.83 3.24 12.17
CA PRO A 9 30.00 1.84 12.51
C PRO A 9 29.20 1.05 11.48
N ALA A 10 29.90 0.34 10.60
CA ALA A 10 29.33 -0.67 9.74
C ALA A 10 28.93 -1.88 10.62
N SER A 11 28.08 -1.65 11.62
CA SER A 11 27.37 -2.69 12.34
C SER A 11 26.42 -3.30 11.32
N THR A 12 26.93 -4.25 10.55
CA THR A 12 26.20 -4.92 9.49
C THR A 12 25.07 -5.68 10.17
N ASN A 13 23.88 -5.08 10.21
CA ASN A 13 22.74 -5.61 10.92
C ASN A 13 22.36 -6.95 10.26
N SER A 14 22.69 -8.05 10.93
CA SER A 14 22.52 -9.41 10.41
C SER A 14 21.07 -9.74 10.10
N VAL A 15 20.12 -9.03 10.70
CA VAL A 15 18.68 -9.15 10.49
C VAL A 15 18.28 -8.86 9.03
N LEU A 16 18.99 -7.96 8.34
CA LEU A 16 18.68 -7.60 6.95
C LEU A 16 19.14 -8.65 5.92
N LYS A 17 19.93 -9.66 6.34
CA LYS A 17 20.45 -10.70 5.44
C LYS A 17 19.48 -11.88 5.25
N THR A 18 18.51 -12.01 6.15
CA THR A 18 17.52 -13.09 6.10
C THR A 18 16.25 -12.57 5.43
N PRO A 19 15.63 -13.33 4.51
CA PRO A 19 14.36 -12.91 3.90
C PRO A 19 13.27 -12.78 4.98
N ILE A 20 12.39 -11.80 4.81
CA ILE A 20 11.21 -11.64 5.65
C ILE A 20 10.30 -12.87 5.48
N ASN A 21 9.93 -13.48 6.60
CA ASN A 21 8.95 -14.55 6.65
C ASN A 21 7.75 -14.08 7.48
N VAL A 22 6.58 -13.97 6.86
CA VAL A 22 5.34 -13.56 7.53
C VAL A 22 4.42 -14.79 7.60
N PRO A 23 4.02 -15.25 8.80
CA PRO A 23 3.13 -16.39 8.92
C PRO A 23 1.72 -16.03 8.46
N GLU A 24 1.06 -16.97 7.78
CA GLU A 24 -0.36 -16.85 7.49
C GLU A 24 -1.16 -16.94 8.79
N LYS A 25 -2.04 -15.96 9.01
CA LYS A 25 -2.90 -15.89 10.19
C LYS A 25 -4.32 -15.61 9.76
N LEU A 26 -5.28 -16.32 10.37
CA LEU A 26 -6.69 -15.98 10.25
C LEU A 26 -7.00 -14.81 11.20
N LEU A 27 -7.44 -13.68 10.63
CA LEU A 27 -7.71 -12.44 11.35
C LEU A 27 -9.22 -12.25 11.52
N MET A 28 -9.72 -12.49 12.73
CA MET A 28 -11.15 -12.35 13.09
C MET A 28 -11.42 -11.22 14.11
N GLY A 29 -10.42 -10.37 14.37
CA GLY A 29 -10.59 -9.17 15.20
C GLY A 29 -11.31 -8.03 14.46
N PRO A 30 -11.56 -6.89 15.14
CA PRO A 30 -12.24 -5.73 14.52
C PRO A 30 -11.45 -5.10 13.36
N GLY A 31 -10.16 -5.40 13.24
CA GLY A 31 -9.29 -4.97 12.16
C GLY A 31 -7.82 -5.11 12.57
N PRO A 32 -6.88 -5.24 11.61
CA PRO A 32 -7.08 -5.43 10.17
C PRO A 32 -7.64 -6.82 9.83
N SER A 33 -8.16 -7.00 8.61
CA SER A 33 -8.72 -8.27 8.11
C SER A 33 -7.83 -8.88 7.03
N ASN A 34 -7.98 -10.19 6.77
CA ASN A 34 -7.32 -10.83 5.64
C ASN A 34 -7.79 -10.23 4.31
N CYS A 35 -6.87 -9.93 3.40
CA CYS A 35 -7.19 -9.49 2.04
C CYS A 35 -7.55 -10.68 1.15
N SER A 36 -8.41 -10.46 0.15
CA SER A 36 -8.67 -11.49 -0.86
C SER A 36 -7.42 -11.73 -1.72
N PRO A 37 -7.23 -12.93 -2.30
CA PRO A 37 -6.08 -13.23 -3.15
C PRO A 37 -5.90 -12.22 -4.29
N ARG A 38 -7.01 -11.79 -4.92
CA ARG A 38 -7.00 -10.78 -5.98
C ARG A 38 -6.42 -9.43 -5.54
N VAL A 39 -6.67 -8.99 -4.30
CA VAL A 39 -6.09 -7.75 -3.78
C VAL A 39 -4.59 -7.92 -3.53
N LEU A 40 -4.16 -9.06 -2.98
CA LEU A 40 -2.74 -9.34 -2.75
C LEU A 40 -1.94 -9.41 -4.05
N GLU A 41 -2.48 -10.08 -5.07
CA GLU A 41 -1.88 -10.13 -6.41
C GLU A 41 -1.74 -8.73 -7.01
N SER A 42 -2.76 -7.87 -6.86
CA SER A 42 -2.72 -6.50 -7.37
C SER A 42 -1.58 -5.65 -6.78
N LEU A 43 -1.16 -5.92 -5.54
CA LEU A 43 -0.06 -5.21 -4.89
C LEU A 43 1.32 -5.56 -5.47
N SER A 44 1.44 -6.69 -6.17
CA SER A 44 2.68 -7.12 -6.83
C SER A 44 2.83 -6.60 -8.26
N LEU A 45 1.83 -5.89 -8.78
CA LEU A 45 1.86 -5.33 -10.12
C LEU A 45 2.90 -4.19 -10.24
N PRO A 46 3.42 -3.93 -11.46
CA PRO A 46 4.34 -2.82 -11.68
C PRO A 46 3.74 -1.46 -11.27
N VAL A 47 4.58 -0.63 -10.65
CA VAL A 47 4.18 0.71 -10.22
C VAL A 47 3.93 1.61 -11.43
N LEU A 48 2.79 2.30 -11.44
CA LEU A 48 2.47 3.32 -12.44
C LEU A 48 2.99 4.69 -12.01
N GLY A 49 3.40 5.50 -12.98
CA GLY A 49 3.67 6.92 -12.76
C GLY A 49 2.39 7.70 -12.51
N HIS A 50 2.44 8.70 -11.63
CA HIS A 50 1.27 9.51 -11.25
C HIS A 50 0.65 10.34 -12.38
N MET A 51 1.35 10.49 -13.51
CA MET A 51 0.88 11.17 -14.72
C MET A 51 0.46 10.22 -15.85
N HIS A 52 0.54 8.90 -15.63
CA HIS A 52 0.12 7.91 -16.62
C HIS A 52 -1.41 7.89 -16.77
N LYS A 53 -1.90 7.64 -17.98
CA LYS A 53 -3.35 7.65 -18.26
C LYS A 53 -4.07 6.53 -17.49
N GLU A 54 -3.43 5.38 -17.38
CA GLU A 54 -3.89 4.20 -16.67
C GLU A 54 -4.11 4.49 -15.19
N PHE A 55 -3.27 5.34 -14.59
CA PHE A 55 -3.44 5.77 -13.21
C PHE A 55 -4.75 6.55 -13.02
N PHE A 56 -5.04 7.51 -13.90
CA PHE A 56 -6.29 8.27 -13.86
C PHE A 56 -7.52 7.39 -14.12
N GLN A 57 -7.43 6.43 -15.03
CA GLN A 57 -8.51 5.47 -15.27
C GLN A 57 -8.84 4.66 -14.01
N VAL A 58 -7.82 4.15 -13.32
CA VAL A 58 -8.02 3.41 -12.06
C VAL A 58 -8.66 4.30 -10.99
N LEU A 59 -8.27 5.58 -10.90
CA LEU A 59 -8.90 6.52 -9.97
C LEU A 59 -10.38 6.78 -10.30
N ASP A 60 -10.74 6.89 -11.57
CA ASP A 60 -12.13 7.05 -12.00
C ASP A 60 -12.98 5.81 -11.66
N GLU A 61 -12.44 4.61 -11.86
CA GLU A 61 -13.10 3.35 -11.49
C GLU A 61 -13.27 3.22 -9.97
N ILE A 62 -12.25 3.59 -9.18
CA ILE A 62 -12.33 3.63 -7.71
C ILE A 62 -13.44 4.59 -7.26
N LYS A 63 -13.53 5.77 -7.86
CA LYS A 63 -14.58 6.75 -7.55
C LYS A 63 -15.97 6.18 -7.79
N ILE A 64 -16.20 5.51 -8.93
CA ILE A 64 -17.48 4.85 -9.24
C ILE A 64 -17.79 3.77 -8.18
N GLY A 65 -16.79 2.96 -7.82
CA GLY A 65 -16.92 1.96 -6.76
C GLY A 65 -17.29 2.55 -5.40
N LEU A 66 -16.64 3.65 -5.00
CA LEU A 66 -16.95 4.35 -3.76
C LEU A 66 -18.36 4.97 -3.77
N GLN A 67 -18.76 5.57 -4.90
CA GLN A 67 -20.12 6.09 -5.07
C GLN A 67 -21.17 4.99 -4.94
N TYR A 68 -20.88 3.80 -5.47
CA TYR A 68 -21.71 2.61 -5.30
C TYR A 68 -21.77 2.17 -3.83
N VAL A 69 -20.63 1.99 -3.16
CA VAL A 69 -20.61 1.52 -1.76
C VAL A 69 -21.28 2.52 -0.81
N PHE A 70 -21.03 3.81 -0.99
CA PHE A 70 -21.66 4.87 -0.18
C PHE A 70 -23.05 5.26 -0.65
N GLN A 71 -23.55 4.69 -1.76
CA GLN A 71 -24.86 5.02 -2.34
C GLN A 71 -25.04 6.53 -2.55
N THR A 72 -24.07 7.18 -3.18
CA THR A 72 -24.06 8.64 -3.40
C THR A 72 -23.78 9.00 -4.85
N SER A 73 -24.35 10.12 -5.31
CA SER A 73 -24.07 10.73 -6.61
C SER A 73 -23.08 11.91 -6.54
N ASN A 74 -22.48 12.14 -5.37
CA ASN A 74 -21.56 13.26 -5.18
C ASN A 74 -20.36 13.14 -6.12
N LYS A 75 -20.09 14.19 -6.91
CA LYS A 75 -18.95 14.21 -7.84
C LYS A 75 -17.60 14.18 -7.11
N TRP A 76 -17.57 14.65 -5.85
CA TRP A 76 -16.39 14.69 -4.99
C TRP A 76 -16.35 13.46 -4.08
N THR A 77 -16.07 12.31 -4.67
CA THR A 77 -15.84 11.05 -3.94
C THR A 77 -14.40 10.61 -4.21
N LEU A 78 -13.59 10.60 -3.15
CA LEU A 78 -12.13 10.42 -3.23
C LEU A 78 -11.68 9.37 -2.24
N ALA A 79 -10.70 8.56 -2.63
CA ALA A 79 -9.94 7.71 -1.72
C ALA A 79 -8.73 8.50 -1.21
N ILE A 80 -8.63 8.67 0.11
CA ILE A 80 -7.51 9.35 0.77
C ILE A 80 -6.99 8.42 1.85
N SER A 81 -5.67 8.42 2.07
CA SER A 81 -5.08 7.74 3.21
C SER A 81 -5.60 8.36 4.51
N GLY A 82 -6.45 7.63 5.23
CA GLY A 82 -6.90 8.00 6.57
C GLY A 82 -6.14 7.21 7.64
N PRO A 83 -5.92 7.77 8.84
CA PRO A 83 -5.57 6.96 9.99
C PRO A 83 -6.78 6.08 10.35
N GLY A 84 -6.57 4.77 10.38
CA GLY A 84 -7.47 3.81 11.02
C GLY A 84 -7.17 3.73 12.50
#